data_AF-D8UBZ3-F1
#
_entry.id   AF-D8UBZ3-F1
#
_cell.length_a   1.000
_cell.length_b   1.000
_cell.length_c   1.000
_cell.angle_alpha   90.00
_cell.angle_beta   90.00
_cell.angle_gamma   90.00
#
_symmetry.space_group_name_H-M   'P 1'
#
loop_
_entity.id
_entity.type
_entity.pdbx_description
1 polymer ?
#
loop_
_entity_poly.entity_id
_entity_poly.type
_entity_poly.pdbx_seq_one_letter_code
_entity_poly.pdbx_strand_id
1 'polypeptide(L)'
;HEASCRRHVASCRRHAASCRRHVASCRRHVASCRRHVASCRRHEASCRRHEASCRRHEASCRRHVASCRRHVASCRRHVASCRRHVASCRRHEASCRRHVASCRRHAPSCRRQAPSCRRHVASCRRHVASCRRHEASCRRHEASCRRHEASCRRHVASCRRHEASCRRHVASCRWHVASCRRHVASCRRHVASCRRHVASCRWHEASCRRHVASCRWHAPSCRRHVASCRRQAPSCRRHEASCRRKSHHAPSL
;
A
#
# COMPACT_ATOMS: atom_id res chain seq x y z
N HIS A 1 52.49 39.89 -0.76
CA HIS A 1 52.16 38.80 -1.73
C HIS A 1 52.10 37.42 -1.07
N GLU A 2 53.13 37.01 -0.31
CA GLU A 2 53.24 35.66 0.26
C GLU A 2 52.15 35.29 1.30
N ALA A 3 51.77 36.23 2.17
CA ALA A 3 50.68 36.05 3.13
C ALA A 3 49.31 35.88 2.44
N SER A 4 49.07 36.58 1.32
CA SER A 4 47.83 36.45 0.53
C SER A 4 47.74 35.07 -0.12
N CYS A 5 48.84 34.58 -0.71
CA CYS A 5 48.92 33.23 -1.27
C CYS A 5 48.66 32.14 -0.21
N ARG A 6 49.20 32.28 1.02
CA ARG A 6 48.94 31.32 2.12
C ARG A 6 47.46 31.32 2.55
N ARG A 7 46.82 32.49 2.66
CA ARG A 7 45.38 32.61 2.96
C ARG A 7 44.52 31.97 1.88
N HIS A 8 44.87 32.18 0.60
CA HIS A 8 44.14 31.57 -0.52
C HIS A 8 44.24 30.04 -0.49
N VAL A 9 45.43 29.47 -0.27
CA VAL A 9 45.62 28.01 -0.12
C VAL A 9 44.80 27.44 1.04
N ALA A 10 44.76 28.12 2.18
CA ALA A 10 43.93 27.71 3.32
C ALA A 10 42.43 27.74 2.98
N SER A 11 41.96 28.76 2.25
CA SER A 11 40.59 28.83 1.74
C SER A 11 40.27 27.66 0.81
N CYS A 12 41.16 27.36 -0.15
CA CYS A 12 41.04 26.23 -1.06
C CYS A 12 40.92 24.88 -0.33
N ARG A 13 41.73 24.67 0.72
CA ARG A 13 41.66 23.44 1.55
C ARG A 13 40.32 23.32 2.27
N ARG A 14 39.80 24.42 2.84
CA ARG A 14 38.48 24.45 3.47
C ARG A 14 37.36 24.16 2.48
N HIS A 15 37.43 24.74 1.28
CA HIS A 15 36.46 24.48 0.21
C HIS A 15 36.48 23.00 -0.21
N ALA A 16 37.67 22.43 -0.43
CA ALA A 16 37.82 21.00 -0.76
C ALA A 16 37.24 20.07 0.34
N ALA A 17 37.44 20.40 1.62
CA ALA A 17 36.84 19.65 2.72
C ALA A 17 35.31 19.76 2.74
N SER A 18 34.75 20.95 2.46
CA SER A 18 33.30 21.15 2.30
C SER A 18 32.72 20.30 1.17
N CYS A 19 33.39 20.30 0.01
CA CYS A 19 33.03 19.51 -1.16
C CYS A 19 32.99 18.01 -0.85
N ARG A 20 33.99 17.47 -0.13
CA ARG A 20 34.00 16.06 0.29
C ARG A 20 32.81 15.72 1.19
N ARG A 21 32.49 16.60 2.15
CA ARG A 21 31.32 16.44 3.04
C ARG A 21 30.01 16.45 2.25
N HIS A 22 29.88 17.35 1.27
CA HIS A 22 28.70 17.39 0.40
C HIS A 22 28.56 16.10 -0.41
N VAL A 23 29.63 15.59 -1.02
CA VAL A 23 29.63 14.30 -1.75
C VAL A 23 29.20 13.14 -0.85
N ALA A 24 29.71 13.07 0.38
CA ALA A 24 29.29 12.06 1.35
C ALA A 24 27.80 12.17 1.69
N SER A 25 27.28 13.39 1.88
CA SER A 25 25.85 13.64 2.09
C SER A 25 25.00 13.16 0.90
N CYS A 26 25.41 13.50 -0.32
CA CYS A 26 24.78 13.06 -1.55
C CYS A 26 24.73 11.53 -1.69
N ARG A 27 25.83 10.83 -1.37
CA ARG A 27 25.88 9.37 -1.36
C ARG A 27 24.88 8.77 -0.38
N ARG A 28 24.78 9.32 0.85
CA ARG A 28 23.79 8.91 1.85
C ARG A 28 22.36 9.13 1.36
N HIS A 29 22.09 10.27 0.72
CA HIS A 29 20.78 10.55 0.16
C HIS A 29 20.40 9.54 -0.94
N VAL A 30 21.31 9.22 -1.86
CA VAL A 30 21.09 8.20 -2.90
C VAL A 30 20.80 6.83 -2.29
N ALA A 31 21.53 6.43 -1.25
CA ALA A 31 21.26 5.18 -0.55
C ALA A 31 19.86 5.18 0.10
N SER A 32 19.46 6.30 0.72
CA SER A 32 18.10 6.46 1.26
C SER A 32 17.03 6.33 0.18
N CYS A 33 17.21 7.00 -0.95
CA CYS A 33 16.32 6.91 -2.11
C CYS A 33 16.18 5.48 -2.63
N ARG A 34 17.28 4.72 -2.75
CA ARG A 34 17.25 3.31 -3.15
C ARG A 34 16.44 2.46 -2.19
N ARG A 35 16.61 2.66 -0.87
CA ARG A 35 15.82 1.96 0.16
C ARG A 35 14.33 2.31 0.04
N HIS A 36 14.00 3.58 -0.20
CA HIS A 36 12.60 3.98 -0.40
C HIS A 36 11.99 3.32 -1.65
N VAL A 37 12.69 3.29 -2.78
CA VAL A 37 12.24 2.59 -3.99
C VAL A 37 11.99 1.10 -3.73
N ALA A 38 12.90 0.44 -3.01
CA ALA A 38 12.71 -0.97 -2.63
C ALA A 38 11.46 -1.15 -1.76
N SER A 39 11.23 -0.27 -0.79
CA SER A 39 10.01 -0.27 0.03
C SER A 39 8.75 -0.11 -0.80
N CYS A 40 8.76 0.82 -1.75
CA CYS A 40 7.66 1.05 -2.70
C CYS A 40 7.33 -0.19 -3.52
N ARG A 41 8.34 -0.89 -4.05
CA ARG A 41 8.16 -2.14 -4.80
C ARG A 41 7.52 -3.24 -3.94
N ARG A 42 7.96 -3.37 -2.69
CA ARG A 42 7.35 -4.33 -1.74
C ARG A 42 5.88 -3.99 -1.46
N HIS A 43 5.57 -2.71 -1.28
CA HIS A 43 4.19 -2.28 -1.07
C HIS A 43 3.32 -2.58 -2.28
N GLU A 44 3.80 -2.31 -3.50
CA GLU A 44 3.09 -2.64 -4.74
C GLU A 44 2.83 -4.15 -4.87
N ALA A 45 3.81 -5.00 -4.55
CA ALA A 45 3.61 -6.45 -4.51
C ALA A 45 2.54 -6.86 -3.47
N SER A 46 2.53 -6.21 -2.30
CA SER A 46 1.51 -6.43 -1.28
C SER A 46 0.11 -6.07 -1.78
N CYS A 47 -0.02 -4.92 -2.44
CA CYS A 47 -1.27 -4.46 -3.06
C CYS A 47 -1.80 -5.45 -4.10
N ARG A 48 -0.94 -5.97 -4.99
CA ARG A 48 -1.33 -6.98 -5.98
C ARG A 48 -1.84 -8.27 -5.32
N ARG A 49 -1.18 -8.72 -4.24
CA ARG A 49 -1.65 -9.89 -3.47
C ARG A 49 -3.01 -9.64 -2.82
N HIS A 50 -3.23 -8.44 -2.27
CA HIS A 50 -4.51 -8.09 -1.68
C HIS A 50 -5.62 -8.06 -2.74
N GLU A 51 -5.37 -7.48 -3.91
CA GLU A 51 -6.32 -7.47 -5.02
C GLU A 51 -6.69 -8.88 -5.48
N ALA A 52 -5.71 -9.79 -5.61
CA ALA A 52 -5.97 -11.19 -5.90
C ALA A 52 -6.82 -11.87 -4.82
N SER A 53 -6.58 -11.55 -3.54
CA SER A 53 -7.39 -12.04 -2.42
C SER A 53 -8.84 -11.56 -2.51
N CYS A 54 -9.04 -10.27 -2.81
CA CYS A 54 -10.36 -9.67 -3.01
C CYS A 54 -11.14 -10.35 -4.15
N ARG A 55 -10.49 -10.60 -5.30
CA ARG A 55 -11.12 -11.31 -6.43
C ARG A 55 -11.55 -12.74 -6.05
N ARG A 56 -10.72 -13.46 -5.27
CA ARG A 56 -11.09 -14.79 -4.76
C ARG A 56 -12.27 -14.72 -3.80
N HIS A 57 -12.32 -13.72 -2.93
CA HIS A 57 -13.44 -13.53 -2.01
C HIS A 57 -14.74 -13.24 -2.78
N GLU A 58 -14.69 -12.38 -3.79
CA GLU A 58 -15.83 -12.08 -4.65
C GLU A 58 -16.37 -13.33 -5.37
N ALA A 59 -15.48 -14.16 -5.93
CA ALA A 59 -15.86 -15.44 -6.52
C ALA A 59 -16.51 -16.38 -5.49
N SER A 60 -16.00 -16.42 -4.25
CA SER A 60 -16.60 -17.18 -3.16
C SER A 60 -18.00 -16.68 -2.81
N CYS A 61 -18.18 -15.37 -2.70
CA CYS A 61 -19.47 -14.72 -2.45
C CYS A 61 -20.50 -15.05 -3.55
N ARG A 62 -20.10 -14.97 -4.83
CA ARG A 62 -20.97 -15.35 -5.96
C ARG A 62 -21.43 -16.81 -5.87
N ARG A 63 -20.51 -17.74 -5.56
CA ARG A 63 -20.84 -19.16 -5.34
C ARG A 63 -21.80 -19.36 -4.17
N HIS A 64 -21.60 -18.65 -3.06
CA HIS A 64 -22.50 -18.73 -1.91
C HIS A 64 -23.90 -18.23 -2.26
N VAL A 65 -24.02 -17.09 -2.96
CA VAL A 65 -25.31 -16.56 -3.43
C VAL A 65 -26.03 -17.55 -4.35
N ALA A 66 -25.31 -18.19 -5.28
CA ALA A 66 -25.88 -19.23 -6.12
C ALA A 66 -26.37 -20.44 -5.31
N SER A 67 -25.60 -20.87 -4.30
CA SER A 67 -26.01 -21.94 -3.38
C SER A 67 -27.29 -21.59 -2.62
N CYS A 68 -27.36 -20.37 -2.07
CA CYS A 68 -28.54 -19.83 -1.40
C CYS A 68 -29.78 -19.83 -2.29
N ARG A 69 -29.64 -19.38 -3.55
CA ARG A 69 -30.75 -19.41 -4.53
C ARG A 69 -31.25 -20.83 -4.77
N ARG A 70 -30.35 -21.80 -4.92
CA ARG A 70 -30.72 -23.22 -5.06
C ARG A 70 -31.44 -23.76 -3.83
N HIS A 71 -30.98 -23.40 -2.63
CA HIS A 71 -31.65 -23.81 -1.39
C HIS A 71 -33.06 -23.23 -1.29
N VAL A 72 -33.25 -21.94 -1.58
CA VAL A 72 -34.57 -21.31 -1.62
C VAL A 72 -35.50 -21.99 -2.63
N ALA A 73 -35.00 -22.34 -3.81
CA ALA A 73 -35.78 -23.09 -4.80
C ALA A 73 -36.17 -24.50 -4.29
N SER A 74 -35.25 -25.19 -3.60
CA SER A 74 -35.53 -26.48 -2.96
C SER A 74 -36.64 -26.37 -1.89
N CYS A 75 -36.53 -25.37 -1.03
CA CYS A 75 -37.52 -25.05 -0.01
C CYS A 75 -38.91 -24.80 -0.60
N ARG A 76 -39.00 -23.98 -1.67
CA ARG A 76 -40.26 -23.73 -2.38
C ARG A 76 -40.88 -25.02 -2.92
N ARG A 77 -40.08 -25.92 -3.50
CA ARG A 77 -40.53 -27.24 -3.98
C ARG A 77 -41.05 -28.11 -2.84
N HIS A 78 -40.36 -28.12 -1.69
CA HIS A 78 -40.80 -28.89 -0.53
C HIS A 78 -42.14 -28.37 0.02
N VAL A 79 -42.29 -27.05 0.17
CA VAL A 79 -43.57 -26.43 0.59
C VAL A 79 -44.71 -26.78 -0.36
N ALA A 80 -44.47 -26.74 -1.68
CA ALA A 80 -45.47 -27.16 -2.67
C ALA A 80 -45.83 -28.66 -2.53
N SER A 81 -44.85 -29.53 -2.27
CA SER A 81 -45.08 -30.95 -2.00
C SER A 81 -45.94 -31.16 -0.75
N CYS A 82 -45.61 -30.47 0.33
CA CYS A 82 -46.36 -30.47 1.59
C CYS A 82 -47.83 -30.06 1.38
N ARG A 83 -48.07 -28.98 0.63
CA ARG A 83 -49.43 -28.52 0.30
C ARG A 83 -50.23 -29.59 -0.46
N ARG A 84 -49.59 -30.27 -1.44
CA ARG A 84 -50.21 -31.39 -2.17
C ARG A 84 -50.55 -32.56 -1.25
N HIS A 85 -49.66 -32.91 -0.32
CA HIS A 85 -49.91 -33.99 0.63
C HIS A 85 -51.08 -33.66 1.57
N VAL A 86 -51.12 -32.45 2.12
CA VAL A 86 -52.25 -31.99 2.96
C VAL A 86 -53.57 -32.03 2.18
N ALA A 87 -53.59 -31.60 0.91
CA ALA A 87 -54.78 -31.71 0.08
C ALA A 87 -55.21 -33.17 -0.14
N SER A 88 -54.26 -34.08 -0.35
CA SER A 88 -54.54 -35.52 -0.47
C SER A 88 -55.15 -36.10 0.81
N CYS A 89 -54.58 -35.76 1.96
CA CYS A 89 -55.10 -36.14 3.28
C CYS A 89 -56.54 -35.68 3.49
N ARG A 90 -56.86 -34.41 3.16
CA ARG A 90 -58.24 -33.88 3.25
C ARG A 90 -59.21 -34.65 2.36
N ARG A 91 -58.81 -35.03 1.13
CA ARG A 91 -59.63 -35.87 0.24
C ARG A 91 -59.87 -37.27 0.81
N HIS A 92 -58.84 -37.89 1.39
CA HIS A 92 -58.97 -39.20 2.01
C HIS A 92 -59.91 -39.16 3.23
N GLU A 93 -59.79 -38.12 4.06
CA GLU A 93 -60.69 -37.91 5.20
C GLU A 93 -62.15 -37.75 4.77
N ALA A 94 -62.41 -36.97 3.72
CA ALA A 94 -63.76 -36.83 3.14
C ALA A 94 -64.30 -38.16 2.59
N SER A 95 -63.44 -38.98 1.97
CA SER A 95 -63.81 -40.33 1.52
C SER A 95 -64.18 -41.25 2.68
N CYS A 96 -63.35 -41.28 3.74
CA CYS A 96 -63.62 -42.01 4.97
C CYS A 96 -64.96 -41.62 5.60
N ARG A 97 -65.25 -40.31 5.70
CA ARG A 97 -66.53 -39.80 6.24
C ARG A 97 -67.73 -40.29 5.42
N ARG A 98 -67.63 -40.26 4.08
CA ARG A 98 -68.68 -40.79 3.17
C ARG A 98 -68.89 -42.29 3.37
N HIS A 99 -67.81 -43.06 3.50
CA HIS A 99 -67.91 -44.50 3.72
C HIS A 99 -68.55 -44.84 5.08
N VAL A 100 -68.18 -44.13 6.16
CA VAL A 100 -68.81 -44.31 7.48
C VAL A 100 -70.31 -43.96 7.43
N ALA A 101 -70.69 -42.88 6.74
CA ALA A 101 -72.10 -42.53 6.54
C ALA A 101 -72.87 -43.60 5.74
N SER A 102 -72.23 -44.22 4.75
CA SER A 102 -72.78 -45.37 4.01
C SER A 102 -72.94 -46.61 4.90
N CYS A 103 -71.90 -47.01 5.66
CA CYS A 103 -71.98 -48.10 6.66
C CYS A 103 -73.15 -47.88 7.64
N ARG A 104 -73.36 -46.64 8.11
CA ARG A 104 -74.47 -46.30 9.03
C ARG A 104 -75.85 -46.44 8.37
N ARG A 105 -75.99 -46.06 7.10
CA ARG A 105 -77.25 -46.22 6.34
C ARG A 105 -77.63 -47.69 6.11
N HIS A 106 -76.65 -48.58 5.97
CA HIS A 106 -76.86 -50.02 5.74
C HIS A 106 -76.79 -50.88 7.01
N ALA A 107 -76.70 -50.25 8.19
CA ALA A 107 -76.58 -50.94 9.48
C ALA A 107 -77.74 -51.88 9.87
N PRO A 108 -79.01 -51.68 9.44
CA PRO A 108 -80.08 -52.64 9.74
C PRO A 108 -79.84 -54.04 9.14
N SER A 109 -78.96 -54.16 8.13
CA SER A 109 -78.84 -55.38 7.32
C SER A 109 -77.67 -56.30 7.70
N CYS A 110 -76.74 -55.95 8.61
CA CYS A 110 -75.44 -56.65 8.65
C CYS A 110 -74.70 -56.71 10.00
N ARG A 111 -74.83 -57.83 10.73
CA ARG A 111 -73.87 -58.26 11.79
C ARG A 111 -72.47 -58.60 11.23
N ARG A 112 -72.36 -58.94 9.93
CA ARG A 112 -71.10 -59.37 9.27
C ARG A 112 -70.18 -58.22 8.82
N GLN A 113 -70.68 -57.00 8.64
CA GLN A 113 -69.90 -55.87 8.10
C GLN A 113 -69.19 -55.01 9.17
N ALA A 114 -69.52 -55.20 10.46
CA ALA A 114 -68.95 -54.46 11.57
C ALA A 114 -67.40 -54.52 11.67
N PRO A 115 -66.73 -55.67 11.44
CA PRO A 115 -65.26 -55.76 11.47
C PRO A 115 -64.60 -54.94 10.35
N SER A 116 -65.20 -54.92 9.15
CA SER A 116 -64.71 -54.17 8.00
C SER A 116 -64.79 -52.66 8.26
N CYS A 117 -65.95 -52.16 8.73
CA CYS A 117 -66.10 -50.74 9.09
C CYS A 117 -65.15 -50.36 10.25
N ARG A 118 -64.91 -51.23 11.25
CA ARG A 118 -63.90 -51.01 12.32
C ARG A 118 -62.47 -50.91 11.77
N ARG A 119 -62.06 -51.82 10.88
CA ARG A 119 -60.75 -51.78 10.22
C ARG A 119 -60.56 -50.50 9.39
N HIS A 120 -61.61 -50.07 8.69
CA HIS A 120 -61.57 -48.86 7.90
C HIS A 120 -61.41 -47.61 8.78
N VAL A 121 -62.16 -47.50 9.88
CA VAL A 121 -62.00 -46.41 10.86
C VAL A 121 -60.59 -46.38 11.46
N ALA A 122 -60.01 -47.54 11.80
CA ALA A 122 -58.62 -47.62 12.28
C ALA A 122 -57.60 -47.18 11.21
N SER A 123 -57.82 -47.54 9.94
CA SER A 123 -57.00 -47.07 8.82
C SER A 123 -57.07 -45.56 8.66
N CYS A 124 -58.28 -44.97 8.70
CA CYS A 124 -58.48 -43.53 8.63
C CYS A 124 -57.79 -42.80 9.79
N ARG A 125 -57.86 -43.32 11.02
CA ARG A 125 -57.13 -42.76 12.18
C ARG A 125 -55.61 -42.77 11.99
N ARG A 126 -55.04 -43.86 11.48
CA ARG A 126 -53.60 -43.95 11.15
C ARG A 126 -53.20 -42.96 10.06
N HIS A 127 -54.05 -42.78 9.04
CA HIS A 127 -53.81 -41.82 7.98
C HIS A 127 -53.79 -40.38 8.52
N VAL A 128 -54.78 -40.00 9.33
CA VAL A 128 -54.82 -38.67 9.99
C VAL A 128 -53.57 -38.42 10.85
N ALA A 129 -53.12 -39.42 11.62
CA ALA A 129 -51.89 -39.30 12.40
C ALA A 129 -50.64 -39.12 11.51
N SER A 130 -50.57 -39.83 10.38
CA SER A 130 -49.51 -39.65 9.38
C SER A 130 -49.51 -38.23 8.80
N CYS A 131 -50.70 -37.71 8.44
CA CYS A 131 -50.86 -36.36 7.92
C CYS A 131 -50.41 -35.28 8.92
N ARG A 132 -50.76 -35.43 10.21
CA ARG A 132 -50.29 -34.52 11.27
C ARG A 132 -48.76 -34.54 11.42
N ARG A 133 -48.13 -35.72 11.36
CA ARG A 133 -46.66 -35.84 11.38
C ARG A 133 -46.01 -35.17 10.16
N HIS A 134 -46.61 -35.34 8.98
CA HIS A 134 -46.13 -34.70 7.77
C HIS A 134 -46.21 -33.18 7.87
N GLU A 135 -47.34 -32.64 8.35
CA GLU A 135 -47.51 -31.19 8.54
C GLU A 135 -46.48 -30.61 9.53
N ALA A 136 -46.21 -31.30 10.64
CA ALA A 136 -45.17 -30.90 11.58
C ALA A 136 -43.77 -30.92 10.95
N SER A 137 -43.48 -31.91 10.10
CA SER A 137 -42.23 -31.96 9.31
C SER A 137 -42.12 -30.77 8.37
N CYS A 138 -43.19 -30.43 7.66
CA CYS A 138 -43.25 -29.29 6.75
C CYS A 138 -43.01 -27.96 7.47
N ARG A 139 -43.63 -27.74 8.64
CA ARG A 139 -43.39 -26.54 9.47
C ARG A 139 -41.93 -26.43 9.90
N ARG A 140 -41.31 -27.55 10.31
CA ARG A 140 -39.86 -27.57 10.65
C ARG A 140 -39.00 -27.25 9.44
N HIS A 141 -39.33 -27.77 8.26
CA HIS A 141 -38.61 -27.46 7.03
C HIS A 141 -38.72 -25.98 6.68
N GLU A 142 -39.91 -25.37 6.75
CA GLU A 142 -40.10 -23.94 6.52
C GLU A 142 -39.28 -23.07 7.49
N ALA A 143 -39.25 -23.42 8.78
CA ALA A 143 -38.41 -22.72 9.75
C ALA A 143 -36.91 -22.84 9.42
N SER A 144 -36.46 -24.01 8.97
CA SER A 144 -35.08 -24.22 8.50
C SER A 144 -34.76 -23.34 7.29
N CYS A 145 -35.67 -23.28 6.32
CA CYS A 145 -35.54 -22.44 5.13
C CYS A 145 -35.44 -20.95 5.46
N ARG A 146 -36.28 -20.45 6.38
CA ARG A 146 -36.21 -19.05 6.86
C ARG A 146 -34.86 -18.74 7.52
N ARG A 147 -34.35 -19.65 8.35
CA ARG A 147 -33.00 -19.50 8.96
C ARG A 147 -31.90 -19.48 7.90
N HIS A 148 -31.98 -20.35 6.90
CA HIS A 148 -31.02 -20.36 5.80
C HIS A 148 -31.05 -19.04 5.03
N GLU A 149 -32.24 -18.52 4.70
CA GLU A 149 -32.39 -17.24 4.01
C GLU A 149 -31.78 -16.07 4.82
N ALA A 150 -32.03 -16.02 6.13
CA ALA A 150 -31.41 -15.04 7.01
C ALA A 150 -29.87 -15.15 7.04
N SER A 151 -29.34 -16.38 7.04
CA SER A 151 -27.89 -16.63 6.92
C SER A 151 -27.33 -16.12 5.60
N CYS A 152 -28.01 -16.39 4.49
CA CYS A 152 -27.65 -15.91 3.16
C CYS A 152 -27.63 -14.38 3.08
N ARG A 153 -28.64 -13.70 3.65
CA ARG A 153 -28.69 -12.23 3.72
C ARG A 153 -27.49 -11.66 4.49
N ARG A 154 -27.14 -12.26 5.64
CA ARG A 154 -25.95 -11.86 6.42
C ARG A 154 -24.67 -12.08 5.63
N HIS A 155 -24.55 -13.19 4.90
CA HIS A 155 -23.38 -13.44 4.06
C HIS A 155 -23.24 -12.40 2.95
N VAL A 156 -24.33 -12.06 2.25
CA VAL A 156 -24.34 -10.99 1.22
C VAL A 156 -23.91 -9.65 1.81
N ALA A 157 -24.41 -9.28 2.99
CA ALA A 157 -23.98 -8.07 3.68
C ALA A 157 -22.47 -8.10 4.02
N SER A 158 -21.96 -9.25 4.47
CA SER A 158 -20.53 -9.44 4.71
C SER A 158 -19.68 -9.26 3.45
N CYS A 159 -20.11 -9.85 2.34
CA CYS A 159 -19.47 -9.71 1.03
C CYS A 159 -19.40 -8.25 0.57
N ARG A 160 -20.50 -7.49 0.71
CA ARG A 160 -20.53 -6.05 0.38
C ARG A 160 -19.55 -5.24 1.23
N ARG A 161 -19.44 -5.55 2.53
CA ARG A 161 -18.46 -4.90 3.41
C ARG A 161 -17.02 -5.22 3.00
N HIS A 162 -16.76 -6.48 2.62
CA HIS A 162 -15.45 -6.89 2.13
C HIS A 162 -15.09 -6.16 0.83
N GLU A 163 -16.02 -6.05 -0.11
CA GLU A 163 -15.82 -5.32 -1.36
C GLU A 163 -15.50 -3.83 -1.11
N ALA A 164 -16.21 -3.18 -0.19
CA ALA A 164 -15.91 -1.80 0.21
C ALA A 164 -14.50 -1.66 0.81
N SER A 165 -14.09 -2.62 1.65
CA SER A 165 -12.73 -2.67 2.22
C SER A 165 -11.67 -2.83 1.12
N CYS A 166 -11.89 -3.74 0.17
CA CYS A 166 -11.02 -3.95 -0.98
C CYS A 166 -10.86 -2.68 -1.82
N ARG A 167 -11.96 -1.97 -2.12
CA ARG A 167 -11.91 -0.69 -2.86
C ARG A 167 -11.08 0.35 -2.11
N ARG A 168 -11.23 0.45 -0.79
CA ARG A 168 -10.43 1.37 0.05
C ARG A 168 -8.95 1.01 0.03
N HIS A 169 -8.61 -0.28 0.10
CA HIS A 169 -7.24 -0.74 0.01
C HIS A 169 -6.61 -0.40 -1.35
N VAL A 170 -7.33 -0.63 -2.46
CA VAL A 170 -6.87 -0.26 -3.80
C VAL A 170 -6.62 1.25 -3.91
N ALA A 171 -7.49 2.09 -3.35
CA ALA A 171 -7.28 3.53 -3.30
C ALA A 171 -6.01 3.90 -2.50
N SER A 172 -5.81 3.30 -1.34
CA SER A 172 -4.59 3.49 -0.52
C SER A 172 -3.32 3.09 -1.29
N CYS A 173 -3.37 1.97 -2.01
CA CYS A 173 -2.27 1.50 -2.84
C CYS A 173 -1.92 2.50 -3.96
N ARG A 174 -2.93 3.06 -4.64
CA ARG A 174 -2.73 4.09 -5.66
C ARG A 174 -2.07 5.34 -5.07
N TRP A 175 -2.53 5.79 -3.91
CA TRP A 175 -1.90 6.91 -3.19
C TRP A 175 -0.44 6.64 -2.83
N HIS A 176 -0.14 5.44 -2.34
CA HIS A 176 1.23 5.07 -2.00
C HIS A 176 2.13 5.05 -3.25
N VAL A 177 1.66 4.50 -4.37
CA VAL A 177 2.41 4.52 -5.66
C VAL A 177 2.67 5.95 -6.12
N ALA A 178 1.68 6.85 -6.02
CA ALA A 178 1.87 8.26 -6.35
C ALA A 178 2.91 8.94 -5.44
N SER A 179 2.87 8.65 -4.14
CA SER A 179 3.85 9.14 -3.17
C SER A 179 5.27 8.66 -3.51
N CYS A 180 5.42 7.38 -3.81
CA CYS A 180 6.68 6.79 -4.26
C CYS A 180 7.24 7.45 -5.52
N ARG A 181 6.39 7.72 -6.53
CA ARG A 181 6.79 8.44 -7.75
C ARG A 181 7.32 9.84 -7.44
N ARG A 182 6.63 10.59 -6.55
CA ARG A 182 7.08 11.92 -6.10
C ARG A 182 8.43 11.84 -5.38
N HIS A 183 8.63 10.85 -4.51
CA HIS A 183 9.90 10.66 -3.82
C HIS A 183 11.03 10.36 -4.81
N VAL A 184 10.81 9.47 -5.78
CA VAL A 184 11.80 9.17 -6.84
C VAL A 184 12.16 10.43 -7.65
N ALA A 185 11.18 11.26 -8.00
CA ALA A 185 11.45 12.53 -8.67
C ALA A 185 12.28 13.48 -7.79
N SER A 186 11.99 13.57 -6.50
CA SER A 186 12.78 14.36 -5.54
C SER A 186 14.23 13.87 -5.46
N CYS A 187 14.43 12.56 -5.35
CA CYS A 187 15.74 11.92 -5.37
C CYS A 187 16.54 12.23 -6.64
N ARG A 188 15.89 12.17 -7.82
CA ARG A 188 16.53 12.54 -9.10
C ARG A 188 17.00 13.99 -9.09
N ARG A 189 16.17 14.93 -8.60
CA ARG A 189 16.54 16.34 -8.46
C ARG A 189 17.74 16.53 -7.51
N HIS A 190 17.74 15.83 -6.38
CA HIS A 190 18.86 15.91 -5.43
C HIS A 190 20.17 15.40 -6.06
N VAL A 191 20.12 14.26 -6.77
CA VAL A 191 21.28 13.73 -7.51
C VAL A 191 21.80 14.72 -8.54
N ALA A 192 20.91 15.38 -9.30
CA ALA A 192 21.32 16.42 -10.24
C ALA A 192 21.99 17.60 -9.52
N SER A 193 21.45 18.04 -8.38
CA SER A 193 22.06 19.10 -7.56
C SER A 193 23.46 18.71 -7.05
N CYS A 194 23.61 17.49 -6.56
CA CYS A 194 24.90 16.94 -6.14
C CYS A 194 25.93 16.93 -7.28
N ARG A 195 25.52 16.52 -8.48
CA ARG A 195 26.40 16.56 -9.67
C ARG A 195 26.87 17.97 -9.99
N ARG A 196 25.97 18.96 -9.93
CA ARG A 196 26.33 20.38 -10.12
C ARG A 196 27.31 20.87 -9.06
N HIS A 197 27.10 20.51 -7.79
CA HIS A 197 28.03 20.90 -6.72
C HIS A 197 29.41 20.27 -6.91
N VAL A 198 29.49 18.99 -7.29
CA VAL A 198 30.77 18.34 -7.61
C VAL A 198 31.49 19.04 -8.78
N ALA A 199 30.77 19.45 -9.81
CA ALA A 199 31.35 20.22 -10.90
C ALA A 199 31.89 21.58 -10.43
N SER A 200 31.15 22.30 -9.59
CA SER A 200 31.60 23.57 -8.98
C SER A 200 32.85 23.39 -8.13
N CYS A 201 32.92 22.32 -7.32
CA CYS A 201 34.09 21.98 -6.53
C CYS A 201 35.33 21.70 -7.40
N ARG A 202 35.17 20.98 -8.51
CA ARG A 202 36.26 20.73 -9.47
C ARG A 202 36.76 22.03 -10.10
N TRP A 203 35.84 22.93 -10.46
CA TRP A 203 36.18 24.27 -10.95
C TRP A 203 36.97 25.09 -9.92
N HIS A 204 36.52 25.11 -8.66
CA HIS A 204 37.23 25.80 -7.59
C HIS A 204 38.62 25.22 -7.35
N GLU A 205 38.76 23.89 -7.40
CA GLU A 205 40.07 23.23 -7.27
C GLU A 205 41.01 23.62 -8.42
N ALA A 206 40.53 23.63 -9.66
CA ALA A 206 41.31 24.08 -10.82
C ALA A 206 41.75 25.55 -10.67
N SER A 207 40.84 26.44 -10.22
CA SER A 207 41.14 27.85 -9.97
C SER A 207 42.22 28.02 -8.88
N CYS A 208 42.11 27.26 -7.79
CA CYS A 208 43.11 27.22 -6.73
C CYS A 208 44.49 26.76 -7.22
N ARG A 209 44.54 25.69 -8.03
CA ARG A 209 45.79 25.22 -8.64
C ARG A 209 46.43 26.31 -9.50
N ARG A 210 45.62 27.02 -10.29
CA ARG A 210 46.07 28.15 -11.13
C ARG A 210 46.62 29.31 -10.28
N HIS A 211 45.95 29.67 -9.19
CA HIS A 211 46.43 30.72 -8.29
C HIS A 211 47.74 30.32 -7.58
N VAL A 212 47.86 29.06 -7.13
CA VAL A 212 49.10 28.56 -6.55
C VAL A 212 50.25 28.57 -7.56
N ALA A 213 49.98 28.19 -8.81
CA ALA A 213 50.97 28.29 -9.88
C ALA A 213 51.42 29.74 -10.11
N SER A 214 50.48 30.69 -10.18
CA SER A 214 50.80 32.13 -10.29
C SER A 214 51.63 32.62 -9.09
N CYS A 215 51.26 32.27 -7.86
CA CYS A 215 52.05 32.58 -6.66
C CYS A 215 53.48 32.01 -6.72
N ARG A 216 53.65 30.78 -7.24
CA ARG A 216 54.96 30.17 -7.46
C ARG A 216 55.78 30.92 -8.51
N TRP A 217 55.16 31.42 -9.58
CA TRP A 217 55.82 32.21 -10.61
C TRP A 217 56.24 33.60 -10.14
N HIS A 218 55.42 34.29 -9.34
CA HIS A 218 55.75 35.63 -8.84
C HIS A 218 56.76 35.62 -7.70
N ALA A 219 56.86 34.55 -6.91
CA ALA A 219 57.77 34.49 -5.76
C ALA A 219 59.27 34.67 -6.11
N PRO A 220 59.84 34.03 -7.15
CA PRO A 220 61.20 34.29 -7.61
C PRO A 220 61.40 35.73 -8.11
N SER A 221 60.39 36.29 -8.78
CA SER A 221 60.44 37.66 -9.31
C SER A 221 60.47 38.69 -8.18
N CYS A 222 59.62 38.53 -7.15
CA CYS A 222 59.68 39.35 -5.94
C CYS A 222 61.00 39.17 -5.16
N ARG A 223 61.52 37.94 -5.05
CA ARG A 223 62.83 37.70 -4.40
C ARG A 223 63.98 38.37 -5.16
N ARG A 224 63.97 38.32 -6.50
CA ARG A 224 64.94 39.05 -7.35
C ARG A 224 64.82 40.55 -7.14
N HIS A 225 63.60 41.09 -7.09
CA HIS A 225 63.37 42.52 -6.87
C HIS A 225 63.91 42.97 -5.49
N VAL A 226 63.55 42.24 -4.42
CA VAL A 226 64.06 42.52 -3.06
C VAL A 226 65.58 42.38 -2.98
N ALA A 227 66.16 41.36 -3.61
CA ALA A 227 67.61 41.18 -3.68
C ALA A 227 68.29 42.33 -4.45
N SER A 228 67.66 42.82 -5.53
CA SER A 228 68.15 43.96 -6.31
C SER A 228 68.09 45.26 -5.49
N CYS A 229 66.97 45.51 -4.80
CA CYS A 229 66.86 46.65 -3.86
C CYS A 229 67.87 46.56 -2.71
N ARG A 230 68.10 45.36 -2.15
CA ARG A 230 69.15 45.15 -1.13
C ARG A 230 70.55 45.38 -1.66
N ARG A 231 70.84 45.08 -2.94
CA ARG A 231 72.14 45.35 -3.57
C ARG A 231 72.33 46.84 -3.89
N GLN A 232 71.26 47.58 -4.13
CA GLN A 232 71.29 49.03 -4.39
C GLN A 232 71.34 49.86 -3.09
N ALA A 233 70.81 49.36 -1.97
CA ALA A 233 70.81 50.09 -0.70
C ALA A 233 72.22 50.54 -0.21
N PRO A 234 73.30 49.76 -0.35
CA PRO A 234 74.66 50.20 -0.05
C PRO A 234 75.18 51.28 -1.00
N SER A 235 74.78 51.27 -2.29
CA SER A 235 75.22 52.30 -3.24
C SER A 235 74.54 53.63 -2.96
N CYS A 236 73.25 53.63 -2.58
CA CYS A 236 72.53 54.82 -2.12
C CYS A 236 73.14 55.37 -0.81
N ARG A 237 73.44 54.52 0.18
CA ARG A 237 74.13 54.95 1.42
C ARG A 237 75.53 55.47 1.17
N ARG A 238 76.29 54.89 0.23
CA ARG A 238 77.61 55.39 -0.19
C ARG A 238 77.50 56.73 -0.92
N HIS A 239 76.47 56.93 -1.75
CA HIS A 239 76.20 58.22 -2.39
C HIS A 239 75.88 59.30 -1.34
N GLU A 240 75.01 59.00 -0.37
CA GLU A 240 74.72 59.90 0.77
C GLU A 240 75.97 60.22 1.60
N ALA A 241 76.78 59.20 1.93
CA ALA A 241 78.02 59.40 2.68
C ALA A 241 79.08 60.18 1.89
N SER A 242 79.13 60.02 0.56
CA SER A 242 80.01 60.77 -0.34
C SER A 242 79.54 62.23 -0.50
N CYS A 243 78.23 62.47 -0.59
CA CYS A 243 77.63 63.80 -0.57
C CYS A 243 77.89 64.53 0.77
N ARG A 244 77.80 63.81 1.91
CA ARG A 244 78.16 64.34 3.23
C ARG A 244 79.65 64.64 3.38
N ARG A 245 80.54 63.80 2.82
CA ARG A 245 81.99 64.06 2.85
C ARG A 245 82.40 65.25 1.98
N LYS A 246 81.75 65.46 0.82
CA LYS A 246 81.97 66.65 -0.02
C LYS A 246 81.49 67.95 0.63
N SER A 247 80.54 67.90 1.55
CA SER A 247 80.08 69.06 2.32
C SER A 247 80.98 69.40 3.53
N HIS A 248 81.86 68.47 3.97
CA HIS A 248 82.85 68.70 5.02
C HIS A 248 84.25 69.10 4.51
N HIS A 249 84.42 69.27 3.18
CA HIS A 249 85.63 69.84 2.57
C HIS A 249 85.31 71.18 1.88
N ALA A 250 84.71 72.10 2.63
CA ALA A 250 84.84 73.54 2.36
C ALA A 250 85.86 74.09 3.38
N PRO A 251 87.00 74.66 2.93
CA PRO A 251 88.00 75.21 3.84
C PRO A 251 87.53 76.53 4.45
N SER A 252 88.03 76.80 5.65
CA SER A 252 87.77 77.96 6.50
C SER A 252 87.94 79.30 5.77
N LEU A 253 86.95 80.18 5.99
CA LEU A 253 87.15 81.61 6.23
C LEU A 253 86.48 81.93 7.57
#